data_AF-A0A522T898-F1
#
_entry.id   AF-A0A522T898-F1
#
_cell.length_a   1.000
_cell.length_b   1.000
_cell.length_c   1.000
_cell.angle_alpha   90.00
_cell.angle_beta   90.00
_cell.angle_gamma   90.00
#
_symmetry.space_group_name_H-M   'P 1'
#
loop_
_entity.id
_entity.type
_entity.pdbx_description
1 polymer ?
#
loop_
_entity_poly.entity_id
_entity_poly.type
_entity_poly.pdbx_seq_one_letter_code
_entity_poly.pdbx_strand_id
1 'polypeptide(L)' 'MVLSGGTNRKHAKTLAAIFAHPVPANLRWSYVEALLASLGADISERAGSRIAEVLFEQVQV' A
#
# COMPACT_ATOMS: atom_id res chain seq x y z
N MET A 1 -9.17 10.09 5.51
CA MET A 1 -10.38 9.82 4.71
C MET A 1 -10.28 8.38 4.25
N VAL A 2 -11.00 7.45 4.91
CA VAL A 2 -10.88 6.01 4.61
C VAL A 2 -11.72 5.70 3.37
N LEU A 3 -11.06 5.44 2.24
CA LEU A 3 -11.72 5.00 1.01
C LEU A 3 -12.03 3.51 1.13
N SER A 4 -13.24 3.17 1.55
CA SER A 4 -13.72 1.78 1.61
C SER A 4 -13.93 1.26 0.18
N GLY A 5 -12.88 0.66 -0.40
CA GLY A 5 -12.89 0.06 -1.74
C GLY A 5 -12.52 -1.41 -1.68
N GLY A 6 -13.35 -2.30 -2.23
CA GLY A 6 -13.11 -3.75 -2.22
C GLY A 6 -11.92 -4.19 -3.07
N THR A 7 -11.25 -5.27 -2.65
CA THR A 7 -10.09 -5.85 -3.34
C THR A 7 -10.43 -6.31 -4.77
N ASN A 8 -9.65 -5.86 -5.77
CA ASN A 8 -9.84 -6.15 -7.18
C ASN A 8 -8.58 -6.83 -7.76
N ARG A 9 -8.67 -7.44 -8.94
CA ARG A 9 -7.59 -8.11 -9.68
C ARG A 9 -6.36 -7.23 -9.91
N LYS A 10 -6.50 -5.90 -9.95
CA LYS A 10 -5.37 -4.96 -9.98
C LYS A 10 -4.57 -4.98 -8.67
N HIS A 11 -5.24 -4.97 -7.52
CA HIS A 11 -4.62 -5.06 -6.21
C HIS A 11 -3.89 -6.40 -6.02
N ALA A 12 -4.48 -7.51 -6.47
CA ALA A 12 -3.82 -8.81 -6.46
C ALA A 12 -2.52 -8.84 -7.29
N LYS A 13 -2.51 -8.17 -8.45
CA LYS A 13 -1.29 -8.02 -9.27
C LYS A 13 -0.24 -7.16 -8.57
N THR A 14 -0.64 -6.06 -7.94
CA THR A 14 0.26 -5.22 -7.14
C THR A 14 0.88 -6.04 -6.00
N LEU A 15 0.07 -6.78 -5.25
CA LEU A 15 0.53 -7.62 -4.16
C LEU A 15 1.53 -8.67 -4.65
N ALA A 16 1.22 -9.38 -5.75
CA ALA A 16 2.14 -10.34 -6.36
C ALA A 16 3.45 -9.69 -6.84
N ALA A 17 3.39 -8.46 -7.35
CA ALA A 17 4.56 -7.71 -7.79
C ALA A 17 5.48 -7.31 -6.63
N ILE A 18 4.92 -6.94 -5.48
CA ILE A 18 5.70 -6.61 -4.26
C ILE A 18 6.52 -7.81 -3.80
N PHE A 19 5.94 -9.02 -3.85
CA PHE A 19 6.62 -10.25 -3.45
C PHE A 19 7.40 -10.94 -4.59
N ALA A 20 7.42 -10.37 -5.80
CA ALA A 20 8.21 -10.89 -6.90
C ALA A 20 9.70 -10.63 -6.68
N HIS A 21 10.57 -11.54 -7.12
CA HIS A 21 12.02 -11.40 -7.03
C HIS A 21 12.65 -11.54 -8.42
N PRO A 22 13.29 -10.48 -8.96
CA PRO A 22 13.44 -9.15 -8.39
C PRO A 22 12.13 -8.35 -8.35
N VAL A 23 12.02 -7.39 -7.42
CA VAL A 23 10.88 -6.47 -7.39
C VAL A 23 10.91 -5.62 -8.67
N PRO A 24 9.79 -5.52 -9.41
CA PRO A 24 9.77 -4.77 -10.65
C PRO A 24 9.96 -3.27 -10.39
N ALA A 25 10.99 -2.70 -11.02
CA ALA A 25 11.32 -1.27 -10.87
C ALA A 25 10.22 -0.31 -11.37
N ASN A 26 9.27 -0.80 -12.17
CA ASN A 26 8.14 -0.01 -12.68
C ASN A 26 6.90 -0.07 -11.77
N LEU A 27 7.02 -0.60 -10.55
CA LEU A 27 5.93 -0.61 -9.58
C LEU A 27 5.69 0.81 -9.06
N ARG A 28 4.60 1.44 -9.52
CA ARG A 28 4.22 2.78 -9.06
C ARG A 28 3.73 2.74 -7.62
N TRP A 29 4.21 3.68 -6.82
CA TRP A 29 3.80 3.87 -5.42
C TRP A 29 2.28 4.00 -5.25
N SER A 30 1.61 4.73 -6.16
CA SER A 30 0.15 4.89 -6.15
C SER A 30 -0.63 3.58 -6.25
N TYR A 31 -0.05 2.51 -6.81
CA TYR A 31 -0.69 1.19 -6.79
C TYR A 31 -0.58 0.49 -5.44
N VAL A 32 0.51 0.74 -4.72
CA VAL A 32 0.76 0.24 -3.37
C VAL A 32 -0.19 0.94 -2.40
N GLU A 33 -0.26 2.27 -2.45
CA GLU A 33 -1.21 3.07 -1.66
C GLU A 33 -2.65 2.62 -1.87
N ALA A 34 -3.07 2.42 -3.13
CA ALA A 34 -4.41 1.95 -3.43
C ALA A 34 -4.68 0.53 -2.92
N LEU A 35 -3.69 -0.37 -2.96
CA LEU A 35 -3.78 -1.71 -2.36
C LEU A 35 -3.99 -1.60 -0.84
N LEU A 36 -3.19 -0.80 -0.16
CA LEU A 36 -3.23 -0.65 1.29
C LEU A 36 -4.52 0.04 1.76
N ALA A 37 -4.96 1.09 1.07
CA ALA A 37 -6.25 1.70 1.30
C ALA A 37 -7.40 0.69 1.11
N SER A 38 -7.33 -0.19 0.10
CA SER A 38 -8.33 -1.25 -0.10
C SER A 38 -8.35 -2.31 1.01
N LEU A 39 -7.25 -2.44 1.77
CA LEU A 39 -7.15 -3.30 2.94
C LEU A 39 -7.56 -2.58 4.24
N GLY A 40 -7.96 -1.30 4.16
CA GLY A 40 -8.35 -0.49 5.30
C GLY A 40 -7.20 0.22 6.00
N ALA A 41 -6.02 0.33 5.37
CA ALA A 41 -4.91 1.11 5.92
C ALA A 41 -5.25 2.60 5.94
N ASP A 42 -4.93 3.28 7.05
CA ASP A 42 -4.94 4.74 7.10
C ASP A 42 -3.57 5.26 6.66
N ILE A 43 -3.54 5.90 5.49
CA ILE A 43 -2.32 6.45 4.90
C ILE A 43 -2.23 7.92 5.31
N SER A 44 -1.27 8.23 6.16
CA SER A 44 -0.96 9.61 6.57
C SER A 44 0.42 10.01 6.04
N GLU A 45 0.48 11.08 5.24
CA GLU A 45 1.75 11.72 4.90
C GLU A 45 2.35 12.32 6.18
N ARG A 46 3.56 11.88 6.55
CA ARG A 46 4.35 12.52 7.60
C ARG A 46 5.47 13.34 6.95
N ALA A 47 5.89 14.43 7.60
CA ALA A 47 6.91 15.33 7.07
C ALA A 47 8.26 14.61 6.85
N GLY A 48 8.88 14.86 5.69
CA GLY A 48 10.02 14.10 5.16
C GLY A 48 9.54 12.93 4.30
N SER A 49 10.38 12.35 3.45
CA SER A 49 10.03 11.19 2.59
C SER A 49 9.79 9.92 3.43
N ARG A 50 8.73 9.94 4.25
CA ARG A 50 8.38 8.96 5.29
C ARG A 50 6.87 8.86 5.33
N ILE A 51 6.36 7.73 4.89
CA ILE A 51 4.94 7.40 4.97
C ILE A 51 4.79 6.43 6.13
N ALA A 52 3.89 6.73 7.06
CA ALA A 52 3.55 5.84 8.16
C ALA A 52 2.19 5.22 7.84
N GLU A 53 2.18 3.91 7.66
CA GLU A 53 0.98 3.14 7.38
C GLU A 53 0.60 2.37 8.64
N VAL A 54 -0.63 2.58 9.10
CA VAL A 54 -1.16 1.87 10.26
C VAL A 54 -2.07 0.78 9.73
N LEU A 55 -1.64 -0.48 9.87
CA LEU A 55 -2.44 -1.67 9.64
C LEU A 55 -2.42 -2.48 10.94
N PHE A 56 -3.58 -2.73 11.54
CA PHE A 56 -3.73 -3.44 12.83
C PHE A 56 -3.06 -2.80 14.07
N GLU A 57 -3.06 -1.46 14.19
CA GLU A 57 -2.42 -0.72 15.30
C GLU A 57 -0.89 -0.94 15.45
N GLN A 58 -0.22 -1.56 14.48
CA GLN A 58 1.22 -1.78 14.53
C GLN A 58 1.96 -0.86 13.56
N VAL A 59 2.91 -0.09 14.09
CA VAL A 59 3.88 0.71 13.33
C VAL A 59 5.26 0.06 13.54
N GLN A 60 5.83 -0.54 12.50
CA GLN A 60 7.24 -0.92 12.49
C GLN A 60 8.04 0.25 11.90
N VAL A 61 9.00 0.76 12.68
CA VAL A 61 9.91 1.87 12.34
C VAL A 61 11.21 1.31 11.79
#